data_AF-A0A379WAX6-F1
#
_entry.id   AF-A0A379WAX6-F1
#
_cell.length_a   1.000
_cell.length_b   1.000
_cell.length_c   1.000
_cell.angle_alpha   90.00
_cell.angle_beta   90.00
_cell.angle_gamma   90.00
#
_symmetry.space_group_name_H-M   'P 1'
#
loop_
_entity.id
_entity.type
_entity.pdbx_description
1 polymer ?
#
loop_
_entity_poly.entity_id
_entity_poly.type
_entity_poly.pdbx_seq_one_letter_code
_entity_poly.pdbx_strand_id
1 'polypeptide(L)'
;MRRGPAYKEEEGALVISDLPERFTLRIVNEISPAANTALEGLYQSGDALCTQCEAEGFRHITWYLDRPDVLARFTTKIIADKSKYPFLLSNGNRVAQGELENGRHWVQWQDPFPKPCYLFALVAGDFDVLRDTFTTRSGREVALELYVDRGNLDRAPWAMTSLKIP
;
A
#
# COMPACT_ATOMS: atom_id res chain seq x y z
N MET A 1 -29.14 -15.24 20.95
CA MET A 1 -27.68 -15.12 20.75
C MET A 1 -27.38 -15.40 19.28
N ARG A 2 -26.93 -14.41 18.50
CA ARG A 2 -26.45 -14.67 17.13
C ARG A 2 -25.07 -15.30 17.25
N ARG A 3 -24.95 -16.61 16.92
CA ARG A 3 -23.65 -17.26 16.72
C ARG A 3 -22.92 -16.47 15.62
N GLY A 4 -21.67 -16.11 15.85
CA GLY A 4 -20.82 -15.59 14.77
C GLY A 4 -20.70 -16.62 13.64
N PRO A 5 -20.32 -16.21 12.42
CA PRO A 5 -20.09 -17.14 11.32
C PRO A 5 -19.07 -18.21 11.74
N ALA A 6 -19.32 -19.45 11.33
CA ALA A 6 -18.34 -20.52 11.51
C ALA A 6 -17.17 -20.27 10.54
N TYR A 7 -15.94 -20.35 11.05
CA TYR A 7 -14.74 -20.25 10.23
C TYR A 7 -13.72 -21.32 10.63
N LYS A 8 -12.85 -21.67 9.68
CA LYS A 8 -11.70 -22.55 9.90
C LYS A 8 -10.52 -22.07 9.09
N GLU A 9 -9.33 -22.23 9.65
CA GLU A 9 -8.08 -22.07 8.92
C GLU A 9 -7.64 -23.43 8.38
N GLU A 10 -7.23 -23.43 7.12
CA GLU A 10 -6.66 -24.57 6.42
C GLU A 10 -5.32 -24.13 5.81
N GLU A 11 -4.56 -25.07 5.26
CA GLU A 11 -3.27 -24.75 4.64
C GLU A 11 -3.45 -23.74 3.50
N GLY A 12 -2.97 -22.51 3.71
CA GLY A 12 -3.08 -21.41 2.75
C GLY A 12 -4.47 -20.79 2.62
N ALA A 13 -5.43 -21.10 3.49
CA ALA A 13 -6.80 -20.60 3.35
C ALA A 13 -7.51 -20.30 4.67
N LEU A 14 -8.36 -19.27 4.65
CA LEU A 14 -9.38 -19.00 5.66
C LEU A 14 -10.76 -19.26 5.05
N VAL A 15 -11.45 -20.30 5.53
CA VAL A 15 -12.78 -20.69 5.04
C VAL A 15 -13.83 -20.17 6.00
N ILE A 16 -14.74 -19.32 5.51
CA ILE A 16 -15.84 -18.73 6.27
C ILE A 16 -17.16 -19.23 5.69
N SER A 17 -18.03 -19.79 6.53
CA SER A 17 -19.31 -20.39 6.13
C SER A 17 -20.51 -19.59 6.64
N ASP A 18 -21.70 -19.91 6.13
CA ASP A 18 -22.99 -19.34 6.54
C ASP A 18 -23.08 -17.80 6.42
N LEU A 19 -22.45 -17.26 5.37
CA LEU A 19 -22.47 -15.84 5.06
C LEU A 19 -23.76 -15.45 4.33
N PRO A 20 -24.34 -14.26 4.60
CA PRO A 20 -25.42 -13.72 3.79
C PRO A 20 -24.91 -13.31 2.40
N GLU A 21 -25.82 -13.07 1.46
CA GLU A 21 -25.47 -12.64 0.09
C GLU A 21 -24.60 -11.37 0.06
N ARG A 22 -24.81 -10.45 1.02
CA ARG A 22 -24.04 -9.21 1.17
C ARG A 22 -23.64 -9.02 2.62
N PHE A 23 -22.36 -8.75 2.87
CA PHE A 23 -21.80 -8.55 4.20
C PHE A 23 -20.60 -7.61 4.18
N THR A 24 -20.16 -7.22 5.37
CA THR A 24 -18.89 -6.55 5.60
C THR A 24 -17.97 -7.50 6.36
N LEU A 25 -16.81 -7.81 5.79
CA LEU A 25 -15.79 -8.63 6.41
C LEU A 25 -14.70 -7.73 7.00
N ARG A 26 -14.32 -8.00 8.25
CA ARG A 26 -13.19 -7.34 8.91
C ARG A 26 -12.28 -8.40 9.49
N ILE A 27 -11.04 -8.41 9.02
CA ILE A 27 -9.97 -9.31 9.46
C ILE A 27 -8.88 -8.46 10.11
N VAL A 28 -8.33 -8.97 11.21
CA VAL A 28 -7.16 -8.39 11.87
C VAL A 28 -6.15 -9.52 11.99
N ASN A 29 -4.98 -9.33 11.41
CA ASN A 29 -3.87 -10.28 11.46
C ASN A 29 -2.56 -9.52 11.65
N GLU A 30 -1.54 -10.24 12.10
CA GLU A 30 -0.18 -9.71 12.29
C GLU A 30 0.76 -10.35 11.26
N ILE A 31 1.76 -9.59 10.84
CA ILE A 31 2.82 -10.02 9.91
C ILE A 31 4.15 -9.44 10.39
N SER A 32 5.27 -10.04 9.96
CA SER A 32 6.62 -9.61 10.36
C SER A 32 7.48 -9.25 9.15
N PRO A 33 7.50 -7.97 8.72
CA PRO A 33 8.26 -7.54 7.54
C PRO A 33 9.78 -7.76 7.67
N ALA A 34 10.31 -7.66 8.89
CA ALA A 34 11.73 -7.86 9.16
C ALA A 34 12.17 -9.33 9.02
N ALA A 35 11.23 -10.28 9.15
CA ALA A 35 11.49 -11.70 8.95
C ALA A 35 11.29 -12.14 7.49
N ASN A 36 10.78 -11.27 6.63
CA ASN A 36 10.42 -11.59 5.25
C ASN A 36 11.63 -11.46 4.32
N THR A 37 12.37 -12.56 4.16
CA THR A 37 13.52 -12.64 3.24
C THR A 37 13.14 -13.01 1.81
N ALA A 38 11.89 -13.40 1.56
CA ALA A 38 11.38 -13.76 0.25
C ALA A 38 11.08 -12.53 -0.64
N LEU A 39 10.97 -11.35 -0.03
CA LEU A 39 10.69 -10.07 -0.70
C LEU A 39 9.35 -10.06 -1.45
N GLU A 40 8.35 -10.78 -0.91
CA GLU A 40 6.98 -10.89 -1.42
C GLU A 40 5.99 -10.55 -0.30
N GLY A 41 4.94 -9.79 -0.61
CA GLY A 41 4.08 -9.15 0.39
C GLY A 41 4.73 -7.88 0.95
N LEU A 42 4.59 -7.64 2.25
CA LEU A 42 5.26 -6.52 2.94
C LEU A 42 6.61 -6.99 3.50
N TYR A 43 7.69 -6.29 3.16
CA TYR A 43 9.04 -6.61 3.59
C TYR A 43 9.87 -5.36 3.88
N GLN A 44 11.04 -5.55 4.47
CA GLN A 44 11.99 -4.49 4.78
C GLN A 44 13.10 -4.42 3.71
N SER A 45 13.36 -3.21 3.20
CA SER A 45 14.46 -2.92 2.28
C SER A 45 15.31 -1.79 2.86
N GLY A 46 16.47 -2.13 3.41
CA GLY A 46 17.24 -1.19 4.24
C GLY A 46 16.42 -0.74 5.45
N ASP A 47 16.25 0.58 5.61
CA ASP A 47 15.41 1.16 6.65
C ASP A 47 13.94 1.35 6.22
N ALA A 48 13.64 1.23 4.93
CA ALA A 48 12.31 1.37 4.38
C ALA A 48 11.49 0.08 4.47
N LEU A 49 10.17 0.22 4.50
CA LEU A 49 9.21 -0.85 4.27
C LEU A 49 8.57 -0.65 2.91
N CYS A 50 8.50 -1.71 2.12
CA CYS A 50 7.86 -1.69 0.81
C CYS A 50 7.15 -3.02 0.51
N THR A 51 6.32 -3.01 -0.53
CA THR A 51 5.51 -4.16 -0.92
C THR A 51 5.78 -4.62 -2.34
N GLN A 52 5.79 -5.94 -2.54
CA GLN A 52 5.67 -6.58 -3.84
C GLN A 52 4.47 -7.53 -3.80
N CYS A 53 3.42 -7.23 -4.57
CA CYS A 53 2.16 -7.99 -4.53
C CYS A 53 1.91 -8.84 -5.78
N GLU A 54 2.63 -8.61 -6.88
CA GLU A 54 2.49 -9.43 -8.09
C GLU A 54 3.41 -10.67 -8.00
N ALA A 55 2.92 -11.88 -8.29
CA ALA A 55 1.57 -12.21 -8.76
C ALA A 55 0.55 -12.47 -7.63
N GLU A 56 1.02 -13.02 -6.51
CA GLU A 56 0.18 -13.53 -5.42
C GLU A 56 0.71 -13.09 -4.04
N GLY A 57 1.36 -11.93 -3.98
CA GLY A 57 2.01 -11.43 -2.77
C GLY A 57 1.06 -10.81 -1.75
N PHE A 58 -0.16 -10.42 -2.16
CA PHE A 58 -1.08 -9.71 -1.27
C PHE A 58 -1.63 -10.62 -0.16
N ARG A 59 -1.77 -11.93 -0.42
CA ARG A 59 -2.16 -12.91 0.61
C ARG A 59 -1.16 -13.01 1.77
N HIS A 60 0.10 -12.60 1.57
CA HIS A 60 1.10 -12.51 2.64
C HIS A 60 0.94 -11.29 3.54
N ILE A 61 0.05 -10.35 3.18
CA ILE A 61 -0.29 -9.18 3.99
C ILE A 61 -1.56 -9.45 4.81
N THR A 62 -2.61 -9.95 4.18
CA THR A 62 -3.89 -10.26 4.85
C THR A 62 -4.68 -11.30 4.05
N TRP A 63 -5.63 -11.96 4.72
CA TRP A 63 -6.57 -12.86 4.06
C TRP A 63 -7.44 -12.10 3.05
N TYR A 64 -7.31 -12.47 1.77
CA TYR A 64 -7.98 -11.80 0.68
C TYR A 64 -8.29 -12.77 -0.47
N LEU A 65 -9.19 -12.36 -1.37
CA LEU A 65 -9.39 -13.04 -2.65
C LEU A 65 -8.28 -12.64 -3.62
N ASP A 66 -7.10 -13.23 -3.44
CA ASP A 66 -5.87 -12.87 -4.14
C ASP A 66 -5.81 -13.45 -5.56
N ARG A 67 -6.70 -12.93 -6.42
CA ARG A 67 -6.88 -13.31 -7.82
C ARG A 67 -7.23 -12.06 -8.66
N PRO A 68 -6.71 -11.95 -9.89
CA PRO A 68 -6.73 -10.69 -10.66
C PRO A 68 -8.11 -10.26 -11.19
N ASP A 69 -9.09 -11.16 -11.20
CA ASP A 69 -10.47 -10.89 -11.61
C ASP A 69 -11.34 -10.29 -10.48
N VAL A 70 -10.83 -10.21 -9.25
CA VAL A 70 -11.50 -9.53 -8.13
C VAL A 70 -11.00 -8.08 -8.05
N LEU A 71 -11.81 -7.16 -8.57
CA LEU A 71 -11.51 -5.72 -8.59
C LEU A 71 -12.20 -4.99 -7.43
N ALA A 72 -11.41 -4.34 -6.58
CA ALA A 72 -11.91 -3.57 -5.43
C ALA A 72 -11.40 -2.12 -5.44
N ARG A 73 -12.19 -1.21 -4.86
CA ARG A 73 -11.72 0.15 -4.54
C ARG A 73 -11.02 0.11 -3.19
N PHE A 74 -9.79 0.61 -3.13
CA PHE A 74 -8.97 0.57 -1.93
C PHE A 74 -8.97 1.91 -1.22
N THR A 75 -9.04 1.85 0.11
CA THR A 75 -8.77 2.98 1.00
C THR A 75 -7.79 2.48 2.05
N THR A 76 -6.59 3.04 2.07
CA THR A 76 -5.46 2.54 2.85
C THR A 76 -5.08 3.58 3.90
N LYS A 77 -5.16 3.23 5.19
CA LYS A 77 -4.65 4.07 6.28
C LYS A 77 -3.37 3.45 6.82
N ILE A 78 -2.29 4.24 6.83
CA ILE A 78 -0.98 3.83 7.31
C ILE A 78 -0.70 4.60 8.60
N ILE A 79 -0.23 3.91 9.64
CA ILE A 79 0.09 4.50 10.94
C ILE A 79 1.48 4.02 11.37
N ALA A 80 2.45 4.93 11.46
CA ALA A 80 3.83 4.59 11.74
C ALA A 80 4.50 5.62 12.67
N ASP A 81 5.70 5.28 13.15
CA ASP A 81 6.57 6.25 13.84
C ASP A 81 7.01 7.34 12.85
N LYS A 82 6.81 8.61 13.20
CA LYS A 82 7.07 9.74 12.31
C LYS A 82 8.57 10.00 12.12
N SER A 83 9.40 9.68 13.11
CA SER A 83 10.84 9.89 13.02
C SER A 83 11.49 8.88 12.08
N LYS A 84 11.06 7.62 12.16
CA LYS A 84 11.57 6.53 11.33
C LYS A 84 10.92 6.48 9.93
N TYR A 85 9.64 6.84 9.84
CA TYR A 85 8.86 6.72 8.61
C TYR A 85 8.13 8.03 8.28
N PRO A 86 8.84 9.13 8.01
CA PRO A 86 8.22 10.42 7.74
C PRO A 86 7.37 10.43 6.46
N PHE A 87 7.64 9.54 5.50
CA PHE A 87 6.83 9.37 4.30
C PHE A 87 6.02 8.07 4.38
N LEU A 88 4.70 8.18 4.25
CA LEU A 88 3.75 7.07 4.19
C LEU A 88 2.95 7.14 2.88
N LEU A 89 3.21 6.20 1.98
CA LEU A 89 2.67 6.19 0.62
C LEU A 89 1.82 4.94 0.36
N SER A 90 0.74 5.11 -0.38
CA SER A 90 -0.04 4.02 -0.99
C SER A 90 -0.69 4.53 -2.28
N ASN A 91 -1.44 3.68 -2.98
CA ASN A 91 -2.06 4.03 -4.25
C ASN A 91 -3.10 5.16 -4.10
N GLY A 92 -3.21 5.99 -5.14
CA GLY A 92 -4.25 7.02 -5.25
C GLY A 92 -3.84 8.36 -4.67
N ASN A 93 -4.80 9.07 -4.07
CA ASN A 93 -4.58 10.42 -3.53
C ASN A 93 -4.66 10.42 -2.01
N ARG A 94 -3.88 11.29 -1.37
CA ARG A 94 -3.98 11.57 0.08
C ARG A 94 -5.35 12.21 0.34
N VAL A 95 -6.18 11.57 1.16
CA VAL A 95 -7.53 12.06 1.50
C VAL A 95 -7.64 12.53 2.95
N ALA A 96 -6.76 12.05 3.83
CA ALA A 96 -6.68 12.52 5.20
C ALA A 96 -5.29 12.24 5.78
N GLN A 97 -4.92 13.00 6.80
CA GLN A 97 -3.67 12.84 7.54
C GLN A 97 -3.85 13.34 8.98
N GLY A 98 -2.99 12.90 9.87
CA GLY A 98 -2.96 13.39 11.23
C GLY A 98 -1.80 12.85 12.05
N GLU A 99 -1.65 13.41 13.23
CA GLU A 99 -0.66 12.99 14.23
C GLU A 99 -1.37 12.18 15.32
N LEU A 100 -0.60 11.34 16.01
CA LEU A 100 -1.03 10.60 17.19
C LEU A 100 -0.03 10.84 18.33
N GLU A 101 -0.42 10.42 19.53
CA GLU A 101 0.49 10.38 20.67
C GLU A 101 1.69 9.44 20.42
N ASN A 102 2.71 9.56 21.26
CA ASN A 102 3.91 8.73 21.22
C ASN A 102 4.70 8.81 19.90
N GLY A 103 4.75 10.00 19.27
CA GLY A 103 5.59 10.25 18.08
C GLY A 103 5.11 9.58 16.80
N ARG A 104 3.89 9.06 16.77
CA ARG A 104 3.31 8.41 15.59
C ARG A 104 2.49 9.38 14.76
N HIS A 105 2.38 9.11 13.48
CA HIS A 105 1.48 9.83 12.58
C HIS A 105 0.77 8.87 11.63
N TRP A 106 -0.17 9.39 10.85
CA TRP A 106 -0.89 8.61 9.88
C TRP A 106 -1.24 9.40 8.63
N VAL A 107 -1.31 8.68 7.51
CA VAL A 107 -1.81 9.18 6.23
C VAL A 107 -2.81 8.16 5.69
N GLN A 108 -3.92 8.67 5.16
CA GLN A 108 -4.95 7.87 4.50
C GLN A 108 -5.00 8.20 3.02
N TRP A 109 -4.98 7.16 2.21
CA TRP A 109 -4.98 7.18 0.76
C TRP A 109 -6.26 6.57 0.21
N GLN A 110 -6.73 7.11 -0.90
CA GLN A 110 -7.88 6.57 -1.62
C GLN A 110 -7.58 6.51 -3.12
N ASP A 111 -7.78 5.31 -3.68
CA ASP A 111 -7.75 5.09 -5.12
C ASP A 111 -9.18 4.93 -5.65
N PRO A 112 -9.65 5.83 -6.53
CA PRO A 112 -11.02 5.77 -7.04
C PRO A 112 -11.24 4.60 -8.01
N PHE A 113 -10.17 4.05 -8.60
CA PHE A 113 -10.29 3.02 -9.63
C PHE A 113 -10.31 1.61 -9.00
N PRO A 114 -11.30 0.76 -9.34
CA PRO A 114 -11.25 -0.65 -8.97
C PRO A 114 -10.00 -1.31 -9.55
N LYS A 115 -9.24 -1.99 -8.69
CA LYS A 115 -8.02 -2.69 -9.08
C LYS A 115 -7.94 -4.07 -8.43
N PRO A 116 -7.23 -5.02 -9.04
CA PRO A 116 -6.84 -6.25 -8.37
C PRO A 116 -5.81 -5.96 -7.29
N CYS A 117 -5.73 -6.83 -6.29
CA CYS A 117 -4.83 -6.68 -5.15
C CYS A 117 -3.34 -6.77 -5.50
N TYR A 118 -2.96 -7.43 -6.60
CA TYR A 118 -1.56 -7.45 -7.03
C TYR A 118 -1.01 -6.04 -7.38
N LEU A 119 -1.89 -5.07 -7.69
CA LEU A 119 -1.53 -3.66 -7.91
C LEU A 119 -1.51 -2.83 -6.62
N PHE A 120 -1.74 -3.44 -5.46
CA PHE A 120 -1.59 -2.76 -4.17
C PHE A 120 -0.12 -2.41 -3.93
N ALA A 121 0.12 -1.18 -3.47
CA ALA A 121 1.43 -0.75 -3.03
C ALA A 121 1.34 0.00 -1.69
N LEU A 122 2.33 -0.25 -0.84
CA LEU A 122 2.59 0.51 0.38
C LEU A 122 4.10 0.75 0.48
N VAL A 123 4.48 1.99 0.78
CA VAL A 123 5.87 2.36 1.09
C VAL A 123 5.90 3.22 2.35
N ALA A 124 6.82 2.93 3.26
CA ALA A 124 7.09 3.74 4.44
C ALA A 124 8.60 3.90 4.63
N GLY A 125 9.09 5.13 4.77
CA GLY A 125 10.54 5.37 4.89
C GLY A 125 10.90 6.85 4.96
N ASP A 126 12.20 7.12 5.03
CA ASP A 126 12.76 8.46 4.88
C ASP A 126 13.50 8.58 3.56
N PHE A 127 13.09 9.57 2.74
CA PHE A 127 13.52 9.69 1.36
C PHE A 127 13.82 11.14 1.02
N ASP A 128 14.72 11.35 0.07
CA ASP A 128 14.70 12.56 -0.71
C ASP A 128 13.64 12.46 -1.81
N VAL A 129 13.02 13.59 -2.15
CA VAL A 129 11.91 13.62 -3.11
C VAL A 129 12.18 14.65 -4.19
N LEU A 130 12.33 14.17 -5.44
CA LEU A 130 12.32 15.03 -6.62
C LEU A 130 10.86 15.27 -7.03
N ARG A 131 10.43 16.53 -6.97
CA ARG A 131 9.06 16.96 -7.31
C ARG A 131 9.06 17.69 -8.65
N ASP A 132 8.10 17.36 -9.49
CA ASP A 132 7.89 17.99 -10.79
C ASP A 132 6.40 17.97 -11.16
N THR A 133 6.05 18.46 -12.34
CA THR A 133 4.67 18.47 -12.86
C THR A 133 4.63 18.03 -14.32
N PHE A 134 3.50 17.46 -14.72
CA PHE A 134 3.17 17.17 -16.11
C PHE A 134 1.75 17.61 -16.42
N THR A 135 1.56 18.36 -17.51
CA THR A 135 0.22 18.75 -17.97
C THR A 135 -0.20 17.79 -19.08
N THR A 136 -1.30 17.05 -18.85
CA THR A 136 -1.84 16.13 -19.85
C THR A 136 -2.31 16.88 -21.10
N ARG A 137 -2.52 16.17 -22.21
CA ARG A 137 -3.11 16.71 -23.43
C ARG A 137 -4.44 17.44 -23.21
N SER A 138 -5.23 17.00 -22.21
CA SER A 138 -6.51 17.61 -21.85
C SER A 138 -6.40 18.80 -20.90
N GLY A 139 -5.19 19.19 -20.50
CA GLY A 139 -4.93 20.33 -19.60
C GLY A 139 -4.97 19.98 -18.10
N ARG A 140 -5.00 18.69 -17.73
CA ARG A 140 -4.93 18.29 -16.32
C ARG A 140 -3.49 18.35 -15.84
N GLU A 141 -3.23 19.08 -14.76
CA GLU A 141 -1.93 19.05 -14.07
C GLU A 141 -1.81 17.78 -13.21
N VAL A 142 -0.67 17.10 -13.34
CA VAL A 142 -0.32 15.89 -12.59
C VAL A 142 0.97 16.19 -11.82
N ALA A 143 0.90 16.12 -10.49
CA ALA A 143 2.08 16.19 -9.64
C ALA A 143 2.90 14.89 -9.79
N LEU A 144 4.18 15.02 -10.08
CA LEU A 144 5.13 13.92 -10.15
C LEU A 144 6.03 13.96 -8.92
N GLU A 145 6.12 12.84 -8.20
CA GLU A 145 6.95 12.70 -7.02
C GLU A 145 7.82 11.45 -7.18
N LEU A 146 9.13 11.62 -7.28
CA LEU A 146 10.11 10.54 -7.36
C LEU A 146 10.87 10.45 -6.04
N TYR A 147 10.68 9.35 -5.31
CA TYR A 147 11.25 9.08 -4.00
C TYR A 147 12.52 8.25 -4.16
N VAL A 148 13.61 8.69 -3.54
CA VAL A 148 14.92 8.02 -3.56
C VAL A 148 15.54 8.04 -2.17
N ASP A 149 16.42 7.08 -1.88
CA ASP A 149 17.19 7.11 -0.64
C ASP A 149 17.96 8.43 -0.49
N ARG A 150 18.12 8.88 0.76
CA ARG A 150 18.83 10.13 1.09
C ARG A 150 20.19 10.20 0.40
N GLY A 151 20.47 11.32 -0.27
CA GLY A 151 21.71 11.58 -0.97
C GLY A 151 21.73 11.15 -2.44
N ASN A 152 20.69 10.51 -2.97
CA ASN A 152 20.62 10.07 -4.39
C ASN A 152 19.84 11.04 -5.31
N LEU A 153 19.51 12.25 -4.85
CA LEU A 153 18.74 13.23 -5.65
C LEU A 153 19.41 13.60 -6.98
N ASP A 154 20.73 13.63 -7.03
CA ASP A 154 21.52 13.95 -8.22
C ASP A 154 21.35 12.91 -9.35
N ARG A 155 20.95 11.68 -9.00
CA ARG A 155 20.70 10.58 -9.94
C ARG A 155 19.25 10.49 -10.43
N ALA A 156 18.33 11.23 -9.79
CA ALA A 156 16.89 11.22 -10.09
C ALA A 156 16.44 11.98 -11.37
N PRO A 157 17.13 13.03 -11.87
CA PRO A 157 16.58 13.87 -12.95
C PRO A 157 16.32 13.15 -14.27
N TRP A 158 17.14 12.15 -14.60
CA TRP A 158 16.96 11.36 -15.83
C TRP A 158 15.66 10.56 -15.79
N ALA A 159 15.37 9.90 -14.67
CA ALA A 159 14.13 9.14 -14.49
C ALA A 159 12.89 10.05 -14.55
N MET A 160 12.95 11.23 -13.92
CA MET A 160 11.85 12.22 -14.00
C MET A 160 11.63 12.72 -15.43
N THR A 161 12.71 12.93 -16.18
CA THR A 161 12.62 13.32 -17.58
C THR A 161 11.94 12.24 -18.40
N SER A 162 12.35 10.97 -18.27
CA SER A 162 11.75 9.83 -18.95
C SER A 162 10.26 9.65 -18.65
N LEU A 163 9.84 9.92 -17.40
CA LEU A 163 8.43 9.83 -17.00
C LEU A 163 7.54 10.88 -17.68
N LYS A 164 8.08 12.04 -18.05
CA LYS A 164 7.35 13.13 -18.71
C LYS A 164 7.23 12.96 -20.23
N ILE A 165 7.92 11.98 -20.81
CA ILE A 165 7.88 11.75 -22.25
C ILE A 165 6.51 11.13 -22.59
N PRO A 166 5.74 11.76 -23.50
CA PRO A 166 4.42 11.29 -23.91
C PRO A 166 4.45 10.01 -24.75
#